data_AF-A0A6V7KF67-F1
#
_entry.id   AF-A0A6V7KF67-F1
#
_cell.length_a   1.000
_cell.length_b   1.000
_cell.length_c   1.000
_cell.angle_alpha   90.00
_cell.angle_beta   90.00
_cell.angle_gamma   90.00
#
_symmetry.space_group_name_H-M   'P 1'
#
loop_
_entity.id
_entity.type
_entity.pdbx_description
1 polymer ?
#
loop_
_entity_poly.entity_id
_entity_poly.type
_entity_poly.pdbx_seq_one_letter_code
_entity_poly.pdbx_strand_id
1 'polypeptide(L)' 'LDPTIFFYMNGNRSRDLDETDAHFVDIIHTGAGILGQWGPNGHADFYVNGGTSQPG' A
#
# COMPACT_ATOMS: atom_id res chain seq x y z
N LEU A 1 -5.62 -2.54 -3.91
CA LEU A 1 -6.19 -1.18 -4.02
C LEU A 1 -6.10 -0.53 -2.65
N ASP A 2 -5.23 0.47 -2.48
CA ASP A 2 -4.91 1.26 -1.27
C ASP A 2 -4.97 0.51 0.09
N PRO A 3 -3.94 -0.29 0.42
CA PRO A 3 -3.88 -1.04 1.67
C PRO A 3 -3.93 -0.08 2.88
N THR A 4 -4.76 -0.39 3.89
CA THR A 4 -5.00 0.50 5.02
C THR A 4 -3.78 0.66 5.93
N ILE A 5 -3.47 1.85 6.44
CA ILE A 5 -2.33 2.05 7.36
C ILE A 5 -2.54 1.48 8.78
N PHE A 6 -3.79 1.41 9.26
CA PHE A 6 -4.08 1.18 10.68
C PHE A 6 -3.66 -0.20 11.22
N PHE A 7 -3.62 -1.24 10.39
CA PHE A 7 -3.20 -2.58 10.82
C PHE A 7 -1.70 -2.85 10.62
N TYR A 8 -1.00 -1.97 9.90
CA TYR A 8 0.31 -2.24 9.29
C TYR A 8 1.46 -1.47 9.97
N MET A 9 1.17 -0.63 10.98
CA MET A 9 2.18 0.23 11.62
C MET A 9 3.20 -0.51 12.49
N ASN A 10 2.93 -1.77 12.87
CA ASN A 10 3.77 -2.53 13.80
C ASN A 10 4.79 -3.46 13.13
N GLY A 11 4.95 -3.39 11.80
CA GLY A 11 6.03 -4.06 11.06
C GLY A 11 5.98 -5.60 11.06
N ASN A 12 4.88 -6.21 11.52
CA ASN A 12 4.69 -7.64 11.43
C ASN A 12 4.09 -8.00 10.06
N ARG A 13 4.98 -8.16 9.08
CA ARG A 13 4.63 -8.49 7.70
C ARG A 13 3.75 -9.73 7.52
N SER A 14 3.80 -10.69 8.46
CA SER A 14 2.97 -11.92 8.35
C SER A 14 1.46 -11.69 8.33
N ARG A 15 1.00 -10.49 8.70
CA ARG A 15 -0.42 -10.11 8.68
C ARG A 15 -0.72 -9.01 7.66
N ASP A 16 0.31 -8.55 6.98
CA ASP A 16 0.24 -7.47 6.01
C ASP A 16 0.27 -8.08 4.61
N LEU A 17 -0.41 -7.44 3.65
CA LEU A 17 -0.18 -7.74 2.24
C LEU A 17 1.31 -7.54 1.92
N ASP A 18 1.97 -8.59 1.42
CA ASP A 18 3.34 -8.52 0.93
C ASP A 18 3.52 -9.24 -0.42
N GLU A 19 4.71 -9.11 -1.01
CA GLU A 19 5.02 -9.70 -2.32
C GLU A 19 4.92 -11.24 -2.34
N THR A 20 5.00 -11.92 -1.20
CA THR A 20 4.96 -13.39 -1.12
C THR A 20 3.54 -13.96 -1.14
N ASP A 21 2.51 -13.13 -0.97
CA ASP A 21 1.11 -13.55 -0.93
C ASP A 21 0.56 -14.03 -2.29
N ALA A 22 1.25 -13.72 -3.39
CA ALA A 22 0.88 -14.18 -4.74
C ALA A 22 2.09 -14.25 -5.69
N HIS A 23 1.89 -14.80 -6.89
CA HIS A 23 2.92 -14.82 -7.93
C HIS A 23 3.33 -13.42 -8.41
N PHE A 24 2.41 -12.47 -8.31
CA PHE A 24 2.64 -11.06 -8.57
C PHE A 24 1.62 -10.24 -7.78
N VAL A 25 2.07 -9.14 -7.19
CA VAL A 25 1.26 -8.25 -6.34
C VAL A 25 1.52 -6.83 -6.80
N ASP A 26 0.50 -6.19 -7.36
CA ASP A 26 0.51 -4.79 -7.73
C ASP A 26 -0.35 -3.96 -6.76
N ILE A 27 0.18 -2.81 -6.36
CA ILE A 27 -0.45 -1.95 -5.37
C ILE A 27 -0.64 -0.56 -5.97
N ILE A 28 -1.84 -0.01 -5.80
CA ILE A 28 -2.19 1.35 -6.19
C ILE A 28 -2.44 2.15 -4.91
N HIS A 29 -1.59 3.14 -4.67
CA HIS A 29 -1.65 4.06 -3.54
C HIS A 29 -2.35 5.35 -3.98
N THR A 30 -3.42 5.74 -3.28
CA THR A 30 -4.22 6.93 -3.59
C THR A 30 -4.43 7.89 -2.42
N GLY A 31 -4.28 7.41 -1.18
CA GLY A 31 -4.41 8.17 0.07
C GLY A 31 -3.39 7.76 1.13
N ALA A 32 -2.18 7.40 0.71
CA ALA A 32 -1.06 7.01 1.56
C ALA A 32 -0.75 8.08 2.61
N GLY A 33 -0.61 7.68 3.88
CA GLY A 33 -0.31 8.57 5.01
C GLY A 33 -1.52 9.27 5.62
N ILE A 34 -2.72 9.09 5.04
CA ILE A 34 -3.99 9.50 5.65
C ILE A 34 -4.79 8.25 6.04
N LEU A 35 -5.11 7.40 5.07
CA LEU A 35 -5.80 6.12 5.26
C LEU A 35 -5.03 4.94 4.67
N GLY A 36 -4.20 5.19 3.66
CA GLY A 36 -3.34 4.21 3.00
C GLY A 36 -1.97 4.07 3.64
N GLN A 37 -1.37 2.90 3.52
CA GLN A 37 -0.01 2.59 3.95
C GLN A 37 1.03 3.29 3.07
N TRP A 38 2.14 3.76 3.66
CA TRP A 38 3.34 4.19 2.93
C TRP A 38 4.37 3.07 2.85
N GLY A 39 5.07 2.99 1.71
CA GLY A 39 6.18 2.06 1.49
C GLY A 39 5.85 0.94 0.50
N PRO A 40 6.89 0.34 -0.13
CA PRO A 40 6.69 -0.73 -1.10
C PRO A 40 6.30 -2.02 -0.38
N ASN A 41 5.16 -2.58 -0.75
CA ASN A 41 4.63 -3.84 -0.22
C ASN A 41 4.25 -4.84 -1.33
N GLY A 42 4.41 -4.46 -2.60
CA GLY A 42 4.16 -5.34 -3.73
C GLY A 42 5.43 -5.58 -4.56
N HIS A 43 5.25 -6.36 -5.61
CA HIS A 43 6.23 -6.44 -6.69
C HIS A 43 6.27 -5.14 -7.51
N ALA A 44 5.14 -4.42 -7.57
CA ALA A 44 5.03 -3.10 -8.18
C ALA A 44 4.08 -2.20 -7.37
N ASP A 45 4.55 -1.00 -7.04
CA ASP A 45 3.79 0.00 -6.29
C ASP A 45 3.62 1.28 -7.14
N PHE A 46 2.37 1.67 -7.38
CA PHE A 46 1.99 2.84 -8.16
C PHE A 46 1.39 3.92 -7.27
N TYR A 47 1.98 5.11 -7.28
CA TYR A 47 1.56 6.25 -6.48
C TYR A 47 0.84 7.28 -7.36
N VAL A 48 -0.47 7.08 -7.53
CA VAL A 48 -1.27 7.90 -8.45
C VAL A 48 -1.37 9.33 -7.90
N ASN A 49 -1.05 10.32 -8.73
CA ASN A 49 -1.00 11.73 -8.32
C ASN A 49 -0.13 11.98 -7.07
N GLY A 50 0.96 11.22 -6.90
CA GLY A 50 1.83 11.30 -5.73
C GLY A 50 1.35 10.47 -4.53
N GLY A 51 0.24 9.74 -4.67
CA GLY A 51 -0.23 8.72 -3.74
C GLY A 51 -0.98 9.22 -2.51
N THR A 52 -1.17 10.54 -2.35
CA THR A 52 -1.74 11.13 -1.12
C THR A 52 -3.09 11.82 -1.34
N SER A 53 -3.21 12.60 -2.41
CA SER A 53 -4.41 13.38 -2.69
C SER A 53 -4.79 13.20 -4.15
N GLN A 54 -6.02 12.74 -4.39
CA GLN A 54 -6.54 12.58 -5.73
C GLN A 54 -7.39 13.79 -6.10
N PRO A 55 -7.27 14.32 -7.33
CA PRO A 55 -8.12 15.41 -7.80
C PRO A 55 -9.57 14.92 -7.93
N GLY A 56 -10.51 15.74 -7.46
CA GLY A 56 -11.95 15.47 -7.46
C GLY A 56 -12.72 16.49 -6.64
#